data_AF-A0A396GQL2-F1
#
_entry.id   AF-A0A396GQL2-F1
#
_cell.length_a   1.000
_cell.length_b   1.000
_cell.length_c   1.000
_cell.angle_alpha   90.00
_cell.angle_beta   90.00
_cell.angle_gamma   90.00
#
_symmetry.space_group_name_H-M   'P 1'
#
loop_
_entity.id
_entity.type
_entity.pdbx_description
1 polymer ?
#
loop_
_entity_poly.entity_id
_entity_poly.type
_entity_poly.pdbx_seq_one_letter_code
_entity_poly.pdbx_strand_id
1 'polypeptide(L)'
;MSRRTMEWAAKSDHLHGIPRKVVIAAVGSFAKTVSSLINTTFVHNADTLLRLVRSRPKGIPLITVSNHMSTLDDPAMWGFKGFPIFDTKLARWVLAAEDICFRNPLYSYVFRTGKCIPITRGGGIYQKHMNEALGRLNDGEWVSM
;
A
#
# COMPACT_ATOMS: atom_id res chain seq x y z
N MET A 1 -23.57 9.05 -0.26
CA MET A 1 -22.42 9.18 -1.18
C MET A 1 -21.56 7.91 -1.21
N SER A 2 -22.16 6.73 -1.49
CA SER A 2 -21.54 5.39 -1.27
C SER A 2 -20.88 4.75 -2.52
N ARG A 3 -20.89 5.40 -3.68
CA ARG A 3 -20.44 4.80 -4.96
C ARG A 3 -18.92 4.89 -5.24
N ARG A 4 -18.12 5.58 -4.43
CA ARG A 4 -16.72 5.93 -4.80
C ARG A 4 -15.64 5.00 -4.25
N THR A 5 -15.96 4.05 -3.37
CA THR A 5 -14.93 3.30 -2.64
C THR A 5 -14.46 2.02 -3.34
N MET A 6 -15.03 1.63 -4.50
CA MET A 6 -14.56 0.53 -5.39
C MET A 6 -13.89 -0.68 -4.69
N GLU A 7 -14.43 -1.13 -3.56
CA GLU A 7 -13.81 -2.16 -2.71
C GLU A 7 -13.55 -3.46 -3.47
N TRP A 8 -14.39 -3.77 -4.46
CA TRP A 8 -14.23 -4.92 -5.36
C TRP A 8 -12.92 -4.89 -6.17
N ALA A 9 -12.41 -3.72 -6.54
CA ALA A 9 -11.15 -3.59 -7.30
C ALA A 9 -9.93 -3.97 -6.44
N ALA A 10 -10.08 -3.92 -5.11
CA ALA A 10 -9.06 -4.28 -4.15
C ALA A 10 -9.00 -5.79 -3.88
N LYS A 11 -9.82 -6.63 -4.52
CA LYS A 11 -9.70 -8.09 -4.41
C LYS A 11 -8.47 -8.61 -5.15
N SER A 12 -7.90 -9.73 -4.71
CA SER A 12 -6.67 -10.30 -5.30
C SER A 12 -6.94 -11.03 -6.62
N ASP A 13 -8.16 -11.54 -6.81
CA ASP A 13 -8.65 -12.29 -7.96
C ASP A 13 -9.36 -11.42 -9.01
N HIS A 14 -9.55 -10.13 -8.74
CA HIS A 14 -10.15 -9.17 -9.67
C HIS A 14 -9.41 -9.19 -11.01
N LEU A 15 -10.11 -9.56 -12.10
CA LEU A 15 -9.54 -9.79 -13.44
C LEU A 15 -8.25 -10.64 -13.40
N HIS A 16 -8.30 -11.77 -12.67
CA HIS A 16 -7.17 -12.69 -12.48
C HIS A 16 -5.93 -12.04 -11.83
N GLY A 17 -6.11 -10.92 -11.13
CA GLY A 17 -5.03 -10.17 -10.48
C GLY A 17 -4.12 -9.40 -11.43
N ILE A 18 -4.44 -9.35 -12.74
CA ILE A 18 -3.64 -8.64 -13.74
C ILE A 18 -3.54 -7.13 -13.42
N PRO A 19 -4.64 -6.41 -13.13
CA PRO A 19 -4.57 -4.98 -12.83
C PRO A 19 -3.63 -4.67 -11.66
N ARG A 20 -3.67 -5.50 -10.61
CA ARG A 20 -2.79 -5.36 -9.44
C ARG A 20 -1.33 -5.51 -9.81
N LYS A 21 -0.99 -6.52 -10.59
CA LYS A 21 0.38 -6.74 -11.06
C LYS A 21 0.88 -5.53 -11.85
N VAL A 22 0.06 -4.99 -12.74
CA VAL A 22 0.42 -3.80 -13.54
C VAL A 22 0.63 -2.57 -12.66
N VAL A 23 -0.31 -2.25 -11.76
CA VAL A 23 -0.21 -1.08 -10.88
C VAL A 23 1.00 -1.19 -9.94
N ILE A 24 1.18 -2.33 -9.26
CA ILE A 24 2.31 -2.54 -8.36
C ILE A 24 3.64 -2.52 -9.12
N ALA A 25 3.71 -3.08 -10.33
CA ALA A 25 4.93 -3.02 -11.13
C ALA A 25 5.25 -1.60 -11.60
N ALA A 26 4.26 -0.82 -12.00
CA ALA A 26 4.46 0.58 -12.38
C ALA A 26 4.96 1.41 -11.18
N VAL A 27 4.29 1.32 -10.03
CA VAL A 27 4.67 2.04 -8.81
C VAL A 27 6.02 1.56 -8.29
N GLY A 28 6.27 0.26 -8.27
CA GLY A 28 7.55 -0.33 -7.86
C GLY A 28 8.71 0.11 -8.74
N SER A 29 8.51 0.20 -10.06
CA SER A 29 9.52 0.72 -10.99
C SER A 29 9.78 2.20 -10.76
N PHE A 30 8.72 2.99 -10.55
CA PHE A 30 8.87 4.41 -10.19
C PHE A 30 9.66 4.56 -8.87
N ALA A 31 9.29 3.82 -7.82
CA ALA A 31 10.00 3.81 -6.55
C ALA A 31 11.47 3.45 -6.72
N LYS A 32 11.76 2.46 -7.58
CA LYS A 32 13.12 2.01 -7.84
C LYS A 32 13.95 3.10 -8.52
N THR A 33 13.39 3.74 -9.54
CA THR A 33 14.02 4.87 -10.23
C THR A 33 14.29 6.01 -9.25
N VAL A 34 13.30 6.41 -8.46
CA VAL A 34 13.44 7.49 -7.48
C VAL A 34 14.52 7.17 -6.46
N SER A 35 14.39 6.06 -5.74
CA SER A 35 15.26 5.75 -4.59
C SER A 35 16.66 5.27 -4.98
N SER A 36 16.83 4.66 -6.16
CA SER A 36 18.10 4.02 -6.55
C SER A 36 18.83 4.71 -7.70
N LEU A 37 18.18 5.56 -8.50
CA LEU A 37 18.80 6.20 -9.67
C LEU A 37 18.89 7.71 -9.54
N ILE A 38 17.82 8.38 -9.10
CA ILE A 38 17.74 9.85 -9.08
C ILE A 38 17.81 10.45 -7.67
N ASN A 39 18.06 9.63 -6.65
CA ASN A 39 18.24 10.08 -5.27
C ASN A 39 19.32 9.25 -4.54
N THR A 40 19.91 9.84 -3.51
CA THR A 40 20.76 9.14 -2.56
C THR A 40 19.90 8.63 -1.40
N THR A 41 19.70 7.31 -1.33
CA THR A 41 18.85 6.68 -0.31
C THR A 41 19.68 5.84 0.65
N PHE A 42 19.55 6.11 1.95
CA PHE A 42 20.10 5.30 3.02
C PHE A 42 18.98 4.53 3.72
N VAL A 43 19.14 3.22 3.87
CA VAL A 43 18.17 2.36 4.57
C VAL A 43 18.86 1.66 5.71
N HIS A 44 18.35 1.88 6.91
CA HIS A 44 18.81 1.19 8.11
C HIS A 44 17.92 -0.04 8.38
N ASN A 45 18.54 -1.14 8.82
CA ASN A 45 17.83 -2.38 9.18
C ASN A 45 16.95 -2.99 8.07
N ALA A 46 17.36 -2.86 6.81
CA ALA A 46 16.64 -3.42 5.66
C ALA A 46 16.39 -4.93 5.79
N ASP A 47 17.36 -5.69 6.31
CA ASP A 47 17.25 -7.14 6.49
C ASP A 47 16.17 -7.52 7.51
N THR A 48 16.01 -6.74 8.58
CA THR A 48 14.96 -6.95 9.57
C THR A 48 13.59 -6.78 8.93
N LEU A 49 13.39 -5.71 8.15
CA LEU A 49 12.14 -5.49 7.42
C LEU A 49 11.87 -6.63 6.41
N LEU A 50 12.87 -7.02 5.61
CA LEU A 50 12.73 -8.11 4.65
C LEU A 50 12.36 -9.43 5.32
N ARG A 51 12.98 -9.74 6.46
CA ARG A 51 12.65 -10.93 7.27
C ARG A 51 11.22 -10.89 7.78
N LEU A 52 10.76 -9.75 8.32
CA LEU A 52 9.38 -9.60 8.83
C LEU A 52 8.34 -9.71 7.70
N VAL A 53 8.65 -9.17 6.53
CA VAL A 53 7.71 -9.19 5.39
C VAL A 53 7.66 -10.56 4.72
N ARG A 54 8.79 -11.28 4.61
CA ARG A 54 8.88 -12.59 3.92
C ARG A 54 8.64 -13.80 4.81
N SER A 55 9.05 -13.75 6.07
CA SER A 55 9.18 -14.94 6.91
C SER A 55 8.35 -14.88 8.20
N ARG A 56 7.36 -13.97 8.28
CA ARG A 56 6.43 -13.96 9.40
C ARG A 56 5.56 -15.23 9.41
N PRO A 57 5.20 -15.78 10.59
CA PRO A 57 4.27 -16.90 10.67
C PRO A 57 2.92 -16.56 10.03
N LYS A 58 2.27 -17.57 9.44
CA LYS A 58 0.97 -17.39 8.80
C LYS A 58 -0.06 -16.85 9.81
N GLY A 59 -0.83 -15.85 9.41
CA GLY A 59 -1.85 -15.22 10.25
C GLY A 59 -1.34 -14.17 11.23
N ILE A 60 -0.01 -13.95 11.30
CA ILE A 60 0.54 -12.85 12.11
C ILE A 60 0.62 -11.58 11.24
N PRO A 61 -0.09 -10.49 11.61
CA PRO A 61 -0.03 -9.25 10.85
C PRO A 61 1.27 -8.48 11.06
N LEU A 62 1.52 -7.54 10.17
CA LEU A 62 2.58 -6.54 10.33
C LEU A 62 1.97 -5.15 10.24
N ILE A 63 2.31 -4.28 11.19
CA ILE A 63 2.01 -2.86 11.15
C ILE A 63 3.31 -2.09 11.04
N THR A 64 3.40 -1.20 10.06
CA THR A 64 4.47 -0.21 9.99
C THR A 64 3.88 1.17 10.20
N VAL A 65 4.50 1.94 11.08
CA VAL A 65 4.12 3.32 11.37
C VAL A 65 5.23 4.23 10.87
N SER A 66 4.89 5.24 10.11
CA SER A 66 5.84 6.22 9.57
C SER A 66 5.36 7.65 9.78
N ASN A 67 6.30 8.57 9.91
CA ASN A 67 5.99 9.97 9.68
C ASN A 67 5.66 10.20 8.19
N HIS A 68 4.82 11.19 7.90
CA HIS A 68 4.44 11.55 6.54
C HIS A 68 4.88 12.99 6.25
N MET A 69 5.76 13.15 5.27
CA MET A 69 6.32 14.45 4.86
C MET A 69 5.75 14.89 3.51
N SER A 70 5.42 13.96 2.61
CA SER A 70 4.93 14.27 1.28
C SER A 70 4.01 13.19 0.71
N THR A 71 3.13 13.55 -0.21
CA THR A 71 2.29 12.58 -0.94
C THR A 71 3.08 11.58 -1.78
N LEU A 72 4.38 11.83 -2.03
CA LEU A 72 5.27 10.94 -2.76
C LEU A 72 5.92 9.87 -1.88
N ASP A 73 5.80 9.94 -0.56
CA ASP A 73 6.46 9.00 0.36
C ASP A 73 6.09 7.54 0.00
N ASP A 74 4.79 7.26 -0.11
CA ASP A 74 4.29 5.91 -0.40
C ASP A 74 4.71 5.34 -1.78
N PRO A 75 4.61 6.07 -2.90
CA PRO A 75 5.05 5.56 -4.19
C PRO A 75 6.55 5.59 -4.40
N ALA A 76 7.34 6.35 -3.63
CA ALA A 76 8.78 6.52 -3.87
C ALA A 76 9.68 5.66 -2.96
N MET A 77 9.31 5.48 -1.68
CA MET A 77 10.26 5.00 -0.67
C MET A 77 10.59 3.48 -0.76
N TRP A 78 9.71 2.67 -1.34
CA TRP A 78 9.82 1.20 -1.31
C TRP A 78 10.70 0.61 -2.42
N GLY A 79 11.44 1.44 -3.15
CA GLY A 79 12.33 1.03 -4.24
C GLY A 79 13.76 0.68 -3.82
N PHE A 80 14.06 0.63 -2.52
CA PHE A 80 15.42 0.43 -2.05
C PHE A 80 16.02 -0.92 -2.49
N LYS A 81 17.36 -1.02 -2.49
CA LYS A 81 18.07 -2.21 -2.97
C LYS A 81 17.66 -3.46 -2.16
N GLY A 82 17.26 -4.52 -2.87
CA GLY A 82 16.87 -5.81 -2.29
C GLY A 82 15.37 -5.97 -1.98
N PHE A 83 14.59 -4.89 -2.01
CA PHE A 83 13.14 -4.98 -1.81
C PHE A 83 12.44 -5.57 -3.06
N PRO A 84 11.52 -6.55 -2.91
CA PRO A 84 10.84 -7.19 -4.02
C PRO A 84 9.68 -6.32 -4.55
N ILE A 85 10.04 -5.25 -5.27
CA ILE A 85 9.10 -4.22 -5.79
C ILE A 85 7.97 -4.75 -6.69
N PHE A 86 8.12 -5.95 -7.26
CA PHE A 86 7.13 -6.56 -8.17
C PHE A 86 6.24 -7.62 -7.49
N ASP A 87 6.51 -7.95 -6.22
CA ASP A 87 5.73 -8.95 -5.50
C ASP A 87 4.45 -8.33 -4.93
N THR A 88 3.31 -8.64 -5.57
CA THR A 88 2.00 -8.12 -5.17
C THR A 88 1.50 -8.66 -3.83
N LYS A 89 2.05 -9.77 -3.32
CA LYS A 89 1.74 -10.30 -1.99
C LYS A 89 2.49 -9.54 -0.92
N LEU A 90 3.74 -9.15 -1.21
CA LEU A 90 4.57 -8.36 -0.30
C LEU A 90 4.27 -6.86 -0.38
N ALA A 91 3.53 -6.40 -1.40
CA ALA A 91 2.95 -5.07 -1.38
C ALA A 91 2.01 -4.91 -0.18
N ARG A 92 2.25 -3.88 0.65
CA ARG A 92 1.46 -3.57 1.84
C ARG A 92 0.14 -2.88 1.50
N TRP A 93 -0.80 -2.92 2.43
CA TRP A 93 -1.97 -2.04 2.43
C TRP A 93 -1.60 -0.70 3.04
N VAL A 94 -2.16 0.38 2.49
CA VAL A 94 -1.84 1.75 2.94
C VAL A 94 -3.12 2.53 3.18
N LEU A 95 -3.16 3.29 4.26
CA LEU A 95 -4.22 4.26 4.51
C LEU A 95 -3.97 5.52 3.68
N ALA A 96 -4.90 5.86 2.79
CA ALA A 96 -4.74 6.97 1.85
C ALA A 96 -5.88 7.99 1.99
N ALA A 97 -5.55 9.28 1.91
CA ALA A 97 -6.52 10.36 2.06
C ALA A 97 -7.62 10.28 0.98
N GLU A 98 -8.88 10.12 1.40
CA GLU A 98 -10.03 9.97 0.50
C GLU A 98 -10.18 11.16 -0.44
N ASP A 99 -10.03 12.36 0.10
CA ASP A 99 -10.16 13.64 -0.58
C ASP A 99 -8.98 13.95 -1.52
N ILE A 100 -7.98 13.10 -1.64
CA ILE A 100 -6.85 13.24 -2.59
C ILE A 100 -6.83 12.06 -3.56
N CYS A 101 -6.77 10.84 -3.04
CA CYS A 101 -6.58 9.62 -3.82
C CYS A 101 -7.87 9.10 -4.47
N PHE A 102 -9.05 9.50 -3.99
CA PHE A 102 -10.34 8.92 -4.42
C PHE A 102 -11.30 9.96 -5.00
N ARG A 103 -10.75 11.01 -5.62
CA ARG A 103 -11.51 12.14 -6.19
C ARG A 103 -12.37 11.77 -7.40
N ASN A 104 -11.95 10.78 -8.19
CA ASN A 104 -12.65 10.37 -9.41
C ASN A 104 -12.56 8.84 -9.61
N PRO A 105 -13.44 8.23 -10.44
CA PRO A 105 -13.49 6.79 -10.62
C PRO A 105 -12.17 6.15 -11.09
N LEU A 106 -11.41 6.81 -11.96
CA LEU A 106 -10.13 6.31 -12.45
C LEU A 106 -9.10 6.24 -11.32
N TYR A 107 -8.96 7.32 -10.55
CA TYR A 107 -8.04 7.35 -9.41
C TYR A 107 -8.47 6.33 -8.35
N SER A 108 -9.75 6.29 -8.00
CA SER A 108 -10.28 5.30 -7.06
C SER A 108 -9.95 3.87 -7.49
N TYR A 109 -10.07 3.55 -8.78
CA TYR A 109 -9.73 2.24 -9.30
C TYR A 109 -8.24 1.91 -9.15
N VAL A 110 -7.36 2.83 -9.55
CA VAL A 110 -5.90 2.66 -9.47
C VAL A 110 -5.45 2.49 -8.02
N PHE A 111 -5.87 3.39 -7.12
CA PHE A 111 -5.49 3.34 -5.71
C PHE A 111 -6.07 2.10 -5.00
N ARG A 112 -7.32 1.70 -5.27
CA ARG A 112 -7.86 0.45 -4.73
C ARG A 112 -7.09 -0.79 -5.22
N THR A 113 -6.78 -0.83 -6.51
CA THR A 113 -5.98 -1.91 -7.11
C THR A 113 -4.57 -1.98 -6.50
N GLY A 114 -4.01 -0.81 -6.16
CA GLY A 114 -2.71 -0.65 -5.49
C GLY A 114 -2.69 -0.91 -3.98
N LYS A 115 -3.75 -1.50 -3.39
CA LYS A 115 -3.89 -1.75 -1.94
C LYS A 115 -4.06 -0.50 -1.07
N CYS A 116 -4.64 0.58 -1.58
CA CYS A 116 -4.98 1.73 -0.76
C CYS A 116 -6.39 1.62 -0.15
N ILE A 117 -6.50 1.98 1.12
CA ILE A 117 -7.73 2.04 1.91
C ILE A 117 -8.05 3.53 2.14
N PRO A 118 -9.21 4.05 1.69
CA PRO A 118 -9.54 5.46 1.82
C PRO A 118 -9.81 5.82 3.29
N ILE A 119 -9.25 6.93 3.74
CA ILE A 119 -9.47 7.49 5.07
C ILE A 119 -9.98 8.92 4.95
N THR A 120 -11.06 9.22 5.67
CA THR A 120 -11.65 10.55 5.74
C THR A 120 -10.90 11.37 6.80
N ARG A 121 -10.20 12.42 6.36
CA ARG A 121 -9.50 13.35 7.25
C ARG A 121 -10.50 14.07 8.16
N GLY A 122 -10.18 14.15 9.46
CA GLY A 122 -11.09 14.74 10.46
C GLY A 122 -12.25 13.83 10.89
N GLY A 123 -12.41 12.65 10.29
CA GLY A 123 -13.45 11.67 10.66
C GLY A 123 -13.16 10.86 11.93
N GLY A 124 -12.01 11.09 12.57
CA GLY A 124 -11.55 10.34 13.74
C GLY A 124 -11.20 8.88 13.43
N ILE A 125 -10.99 8.09 14.49
CA ILE A 125 -10.58 6.67 14.38
C ILE A 125 -11.75 5.73 14.06
N TYR A 126 -12.99 6.15 14.34
CA TYR A 126 -14.20 5.33 14.17
C TYR A 126 -14.83 5.55 12.79
N GLN A 127 -14.17 5.07 11.73
CA GLN A 127 -14.65 5.17 10.36
C GLN A 127 -14.68 3.81 9.66
N LYS A 128 -15.60 3.64 8.70
CA LYS A 128 -15.86 2.38 7.99
C LYS A 128 -14.58 1.70 7.50
N HIS A 129 -13.67 2.47 6.91
CA HIS A 129 -12.45 1.95 6.30
C HIS A 129 -11.36 1.57 7.31
N MET A 130 -11.44 2.03 8.56
CA MET A 130 -10.58 1.49 9.62
C MET A 130 -10.96 0.05 9.96
N ASN A 131 -12.24 -0.32 9.86
CA ASN A 131 -12.65 -1.73 9.98
C ASN A 131 -12.13 -2.58 8.82
N GLU A 132 -11.99 -2.00 7.62
CA GLU A 132 -11.35 -2.67 6.48
C GLU A 132 -9.87 -2.95 6.78
N ALA A 133 -9.13 -1.96 7.30
CA ALA A 133 -7.75 -2.13 7.72
C ALA A 133 -7.60 -3.18 8.84
N LEU A 134 -8.49 -3.18 9.82
CA LEU A 134 -8.55 -4.21 10.87
C LEU A 134 -8.80 -5.61 10.27
N GLY A 135 -9.71 -5.72 9.31
CA GLY A 135 -9.94 -6.98 8.58
C GLY A 135 -8.67 -7.49 7.90
N ARG A 136 -7.89 -6.62 7.25
CA ARG A 136 -6.60 -6.99 6.65
C ARG A 136 -5.61 -7.49 7.70
N LEU A 137 -5.54 -6.84 8.86
CA LEU A 137 -4.68 -7.29 9.95
C LEU A 137 -5.13 -8.66 10.50
N ASN A 138 -6.44 -8.88 10.65
CA ASN A 138 -6.96 -10.18 11.07
C ASN A 138 -6.64 -11.31 10.07
N ASP A 139 -6.52 -10.98 8.78
CA ASP A 139 -6.08 -11.90 7.72
C ASP A 139 -4.55 -12.15 7.72
N GLY A 140 -3.79 -11.49 8.61
CA GLY A 140 -2.32 -11.57 8.66
C GLY A 140 -1.59 -10.75 7.59
N GLU A 141 -2.28 -9.79 6.95
CA GLU A 141 -1.69 -8.90 5.98
C GLU A 141 -0.77 -7.85 6.65
N TRP A 142 -0.03 -7.13 5.81
CA TRP A 142 0.81 -6.01 6.21
C TRP A 142 0.10 -4.69 5.90
N VAL A 143 -0.09 -3.84 6.91
CA VAL A 143 -0.69 -2.50 6.80
C VAL A 143 0.32 -1.42 7.21
N SER A 144 0.34 -0.32 6.47
CA SER A 144 1.13 0.87 6.75
C SER A 144 0.25 2.08 7.05
N MET A 145 0.70 2.87 8.01
CA MET A 145 0.07 4.09 8.49
C MET A 145 1.11 5.20 8.70
#